data_AF-A0A914P347-F1
#
_entry.id   AF-A0A914P347-F1
#
_cell.length_a   1.000
_cell.length_b   1.000
_cell.length_c   1.000
_cell.angle_alpha   90.00
_cell.angle_beta   90.00
_cell.angle_gamma   90.00
#
_symmetry.space_group_name_H-M   'P 1'
#
loop_
_entity.id
_entity.type
_entity.pdbx_description
1 polymer ?
#
loop_
_entity_poly.entity_id
_entity_poly.type
_entity_poly.pdbx_seq_one_letter_code
_entity_poly.pdbx_strand_id
1 'polypeptide(L)' 'MMGGYEVEEGDLPWAVSLHAIYGGIDFAFCSGTLISRRHVITAAHCFTKYVNVTEENEECTLVIKSLARFFFHT' A
#
# COMPACT_ATOMS: atom_id res chain seq x y z
N MET A 1 13.17 -4.91 4.77
CA MET A 1 14.46 -4.22 4.50
C MET A 1 15.58 -5.13 4.99
N MET A 2 16.68 -5.29 4.26
CA MET A 2 17.85 -6.01 4.77
C MET A 2 18.61 -5.11 5.75
N GLY A 3 18.94 -5.63 6.94
CA GLY A 3 19.66 -4.87 7.98
C GLY A 3 18.80 -3.85 8.74
N GLY A 4 17.47 -3.92 8.63
CA GLY A 4 16.56 -3.10 9.44
C GLY A 4 16.28 -3.70 10.81
N TYR A 5 15.52 -2.98 11.62
CA TYR A 5 14.93 -3.44 12.88
C TYR A 5 13.41 -3.27 12.83
N GLU A 6 12.71 -3.99 13.69
CA GLU A 6 11.26 -3.86 13.84
C GLU A 6 10.93 -2.56 14.56
N VAL A 7 9.99 -1.79 14.00
CA VAL A 7 9.52 -0.54 14.59
C VAL A 7 8.20 -0.78 15.33
N GLU A 8 7.93 0.01 16.36
CA GLU A 8 6.67 -0.06 17.07
C GLU A 8 5.54 0.58 16.25
N GLU A 9 4.30 0.21 16.59
CA GLU A 9 3.13 0.80 15.97
C GLU A 9 3.09 2.32 16.27
N GLY A 10 3.05 3.13 15.21
CA GLY A 10 3.02 4.59 15.33
C GLY A 10 4.38 5.28 15.19
N ASP A 11 5.51 4.55 15.15
CA ASP A 11 6.84 5.13 14.91
C ASP A 11 6.95 5.77 13.52
N LEU A 12 6.24 5.20 12.54
CA LEU A 12 6.20 5.65 11.15
C LEU A 12 4.74 5.90 10.71
N PRO A 13 4.08 6.94 11.24
CA PRO A 13 2.64 7.15 11.04
C PRO A 13 2.27 7.49 9.60
N TRP A 14 3.24 7.92 8.80
CA TRP A 14 3.09 8.20 7.38
C TRP A 14 3.36 6.98 6.47
N ALA A 15 3.85 5.86 7.01
CA ALA A 15 4.17 4.69 6.21
C ALA A 15 2.89 3.96 5.76
N VAL A 16 2.82 3.65 4.46
CA VAL A 16 1.73 2.87 3.88
C VAL A 16 2.26 1.73 3.02
N SER A 17 1.49 0.65 2.91
CA SER A 17 1.72 -0.45 1.98
C SER A 17 0.70 -0.42 0.85
N LEU A 18 1.18 -0.72 -0.36
CA LEU A 18 0.36 -0.90 -1.54
C LEU A 18 0.13 -2.39 -1.73
N HIS A 19 -1.14 -2.77 -1.77
CA HIS A 19 -1.59 -4.14 -1.87
C HIS A 19 -2.32 -4.37 -3.20
N ALA A 20 -2.16 -5.56 -3.75
CA ALA A 20 -2.98 -6.06 -4.84
C ALA A 20 -3.79 -7.25 -4.32
N ILE A 21 -5.07 -7.27 -4.64
CA ILE A 21 -5.94 -8.43 -4.44
C ILE A 21 -6.07 -9.13 -5.78
N TYR A 22 -5.67 -10.39 -5.86
CA TYR A 22 -5.76 -11.20 -7.08
C TYR A 22 -6.29 -12.59 -6.72
N GLY A 23 -7.39 -13.01 -7.35
CA GLY A 23 -8.04 -14.29 -7.01
C GLY A 23 -8.44 -14.41 -5.53
N GLY A 24 -8.76 -13.29 -4.88
CA GLY A 24 -9.06 -13.23 -3.44
C GLY A 24 -7.84 -13.23 -2.52
N ILE A 25 -6.62 -13.27 -3.06
CA ILE A 25 -5.36 -13.25 -2.31
C ILE A 25 -4.85 -11.82 -2.23
N ASP A 26 -4.62 -11.35 -1.01
CA ASP A 26 -4.10 -10.02 -0.71
C ASP A 26 -2.59 -10.06 -0.45
N PHE A 27 -1.80 -9.30 -1.21
CA PHE A 27 -0.36 -9.21 -1.04
C PHE A 27 0.19 -7.79 -1.21
N ALA A 28 1.15 -7.42 -0.35
CA ALA A 28 1.88 -6.17 -0.44
C ALA A 28 2.97 -6.27 -1.51
N PHE A 29 3.05 -5.29 -2.42
CA PHE A 29 4.03 -5.29 -3.52
C PHE A 29 4.88 -4.02 -3.59
N CYS A 30 4.41 -2.92 -3.02
CA CYS A 30 5.11 -1.63 -2.95
C CYS A 30 4.83 -0.91 -1.63
N SER A 31 5.56 0.17 -1.38
CA SER A 31 5.36 1.08 -0.25
C SER A 31 5.01 2.49 -0.72
N GLY A 32 4.58 3.34 0.20
CA GLY A 32 4.35 4.76 -0.06
C GLY A 32 4.41 5.60 1.21
N THR A 33 4.13 6.89 1.06
CA THR A 33 4.11 7.87 2.15
C THR A 33 2.83 8.70 2.11
N LEU A 34 2.09 8.74 3.21
CA LEU A 34 0.90 9.57 3.39
C LEU A 34 1.32 11.03 3.57
N ILE A 35 1.02 11.87 2.58
CA ILE A 35 1.36 13.31 2.59
C ILE A 35 0.17 14.21 2.92
N SER A 36 -1.05 13.66 2.90
CA SER A 36 -2.27 14.32 3.34
C SER A 36 -3.34 13.27 3.65
N ARG A 37 -4.50 13.70 4.17
CA ARG A 37 -5.64 12.81 4.46
C ARG A 37 -6.13 11.95 3.28
N ARG A 38 -5.77 12.31 2.03
CA ARG A 38 -6.26 11.65 0.81
C ARG A 38 -5.17 11.40 -0.24
N HIS A 39 -3.91 11.70 0.06
CA HIS A 39 -2.84 11.59 -0.93
C HIS A 39 -1.66 10.80 -0.38
N VAL A 40 -1.22 9.85 -1.18
CA VAL A 40 -0.01 9.04 -0.97
C VAL A 40 0.95 9.32 -2.11
N ILE A 41 2.22 9.57 -1.77
CA ILE A 41 3.31 9.57 -2.76
C ILE A 41 3.94 8.17 -2.79
N THR A 42 4.24 7.68 -3.98
CA THR A 42 4.94 6.42 -4.25
C THR A 42 5.66 6.49 -5.59
N ALA A 43 6.38 5.44 -5.98
CA ALA A 43 7.05 5.37 -7.26
C ALA A 43 6.05 5.08 -8.40
N ALA A 44 6.18 5.78 -9.53
CA ALA A 44 5.32 5.58 -10.69
C ALA A 44 5.31 4.12 -11.21
N HIS A 45 6.46 3.44 -11.13
CA HIS A 45 6.59 2.06 -11.59
C HIS A 45 5.78 1.05 -10.77
N CYS A 46 5.32 1.41 -9.56
CA CYS A 46 4.39 0.59 -8.79
C CYS A 46 3.04 0.44 -9.52
N PHE A 47 2.70 1.34 -10.46
CA PHE A 47 1.46 1.27 -11.23
C PHE A 47 1.63 0.85 -12.69
N THR A 48 2.85 0.81 -13.22
CA THR A 48 3.11 0.52 -14.64
C THR A 48 2.67 -0.88 -15.08
N LYS A 49 2.54 -1.84 -14.15
CA LYS A 49 2.05 -3.20 -14.45
C LYS A 49 0.52 -3.34 -14.53
N TYR A 50 -0.24 -2.32 -14.12
CA TYR A 50 -1.70 -2.40 -13.99
C TYR A 50 -2.45 -1.58 -15.06
N VAL A 51 -1.74 -0.97 -16.04
CA VAL A 51 -2.33 -0.09 -17.06
C VAL A 51 -2.83 -0.86 -18.31
N ASN A 52 -2.58 -2.16 -18.40
CA ASN A 52 -3.09 -3.01 -19.49
C ASN A 52 -4.21 -3.95 -19.02
N VAL A 53 -5.17 -3.47 -18.22
CA VAL A 53 -6.40 -4.22 -17.93
C VAL A 53 -7.45 -3.86 -18.97
N THR A 54 -7.30 -4.43 -20.15
CA THR A 54 -8.37 -4.56 -21.15
C THR A 54 -8.46 -6.03 -21.51
N GLU A 55 -9.13 -6.82 -20.67
CA GLU A 55 -9.94 -8.01 -21.00
C GLU A 55 -10.26 -8.82 -19.72
N GLU A 56 -11.37 -9.53 -19.79
CA GLU A 56 -12.32 -9.79 -18.69
C GLU A 56 -11.88 -10.84 -17.66
N ASN A 57 -12.18 -10.56 -16.37
CA ASN A 57 -12.26 -11.49 -15.22
C ASN A 57 -11.03 -11.76 -14.32
N GLU A 58 -10.05 -10.86 -14.26
CA GLU A 58 -9.11 -10.83 -13.14
C GLU A 58 -9.25 -9.51 -12.38
N GLU A 59 -10.12 -9.47 -11.36
CA GLU A 59 -10.30 -8.31 -10.49
C GLU A 59 -9.02 -8.05 -9.68
N CYS A 60 -8.07 -7.32 -10.27
CA CYS A 60 -6.93 -6.81 -9.53
C CYS A 60 -7.32 -5.52 -8.80
N THR A 61 -7.74 -5.66 -7.54
CA THR A 61 -8.07 -4.49 -6.70
C THR A 61 -6.83 -3.96 -6.02
N LEU A 62 -6.50 -2.68 -6.25
CA LEU A 62 -5.43 -1.99 -5.55
C LEU A 62 -5.95 -1.42 -4.23
N VAL A 63 -5.30 -1.80 -3.13
CA VAL A 63 -5.66 -1.36 -1.79
C VAL A 63 -4.48 -0.65 -1.15
N ILE A 64 -4.70 0.55 -0.62
CA ILE A 64 -3.73 1.26 0.20
C ILE A 64 -4.03 0.91 1.65
N LYS A 65 -3.09 0.24 2.33
CA LYS A 65 -3.20 -0.03 3.75
C LYS A 65 -2.28 0.88 4.52
N SER A 66 -2.82 1.49 5.57
CA SER A 66 -2.00 2.18 6.55
C SER A 66 -1.23 1.13 7.34
N LEU A 67 0.10 1.28 7.39
CA LEU A 67 0.93 0.48 8.28
C LEU A 67 0.88 1.02 9.71
N ALA A 68 0.39 2.26 9.87
CA ALA A 68 -0.11 2.74 11.14
C ALA A 68 -1.55 2.24 11.32
N ARG A 69 -1.77 1.34 12.26
CA ARG A 69 -3.09 1.23 12.88
C ARG A 69 -3.40 2.62 13.45
N PHE A 70 -4.37 3.31 12.85
CA PHE A 70 -4.76 4.64 13.29
C PHE A 70 -5.44 4.53 14.67
N PHE A 71 -4.68 4.62 15.75
CA PHE A 71 -5.22 5.03 17.03
C PHE A 71 -5.48 6.54 16.97
N PHE A 72 -6.57 6.95 16.31
CA PHE A 72 -7.27 8.15 16.76
C PHE A 72 -7.97 7.76 18.07
N HIS A 73 -7.27 7.88 19.20
CA HIS A 73 -7.97 8.06 20.48
C HIS A 73 -8.46 9.52 20.50
N THR A 74 -9.73 9.72 20.15
CA THR A 74 -10.54 10.77 20.78
C THR A 74 -11.33 10.15 21.90
#